data_AF-A0A7S2D6L2-F1
#
_entry.id   AF-A0A7S2D6L2-F1
#
_cell.length_a   1.000
_cell.length_b   1.000
_cell.length_c   1.000
_cell.angle_alpha   90.00
_cell.angle_beta   90.00
_cell.angle_gamma   90.00
#
_symmetry.space_group_name_H-M   'P 1'
#
loop_
_entity.id
_entity.type
_entity.pdbx_description
1 polymer ?
#
loop_
_entity_poly.entity_id
_entity_poly.type
_entity_poly.pdbx_seq_one_letter_code
_entity_poly.pdbx_strand_id
1 'polypeptide(L)'
;KKATLLGKNALYPDVDLCQDPGAICRDEHPDLKWIAGLFYWLESVQPYDQRGANYMAALHGWVDAGAQLSDTSFIDMSSGIVNRGCHDAPHEESHGPDPCGNGHVDGVDSRRANFKTTMDAFTLSGAWSDTSPP
;
A
#
# COMPACT_ATOMS: atom_id res chain seq x y z
N LYS A 1 -12.85 9.53 -19.10
CA LYS A 1 -14.04 9.26 -19.96
C LYS A 1 -14.87 8.16 -19.32
N LYS A 2 -16.19 8.35 -19.19
CA LYS A 2 -17.14 7.33 -18.67
C LYS A 2 -17.07 6.02 -19.46
N ALA A 3 -17.14 4.88 -18.78
CA ALA A 3 -17.07 3.57 -19.42
C ALA A 3 -18.32 3.27 -20.28
N THR A 4 -19.49 3.79 -19.89
CA THR A 4 -20.74 3.72 -20.69
C THR A 4 -20.53 4.26 -22.11
N LEU A 5 -19.81 5.39 -22.24
CA LEU A 5 -19.52 6.01 -23.53
C LEU A 5 -18.50 5.23 -24.37
N LEU A 6 -17.78 4.30 -23.75
CA LEU A 6 -16.79 3.44 -24.40
C LEU A 6 -17.36 2.04 -24.71
N GLY A 7 -18.65 1.79 -24.42
CA GLY A 7 -19.27 0.47 -24.58
C GLY A 7 -18.64 -0.61 -23.70
N LYS A 8 -17.96 -0.22 -22.61
CA LYS A 8 -17.28 -1.14 -21.70
C LYS A 8 -18.19 -1.51 -20.54
N ASN A 9 -18.23 -2.79 -20.20
CA ASN A 9 -18.86 -3.24 -18.96
C ASN A 9 -17.90 -2.98 -17.79
N ALA A 10 -18.24 -2.02 -16.93
CA ALA A 10 -17.43 -1.60 -15.79
C ALA A 10 -18.30 -1.45 -14.54
N LEU A 11 -17.69 -1.66 -13.37
CA LEU A 11 -18.37 -1.57 -12.08
C LEU A 11 -18.96 -0.17 -11.79
N TYR A 12 -18.29 0.88 -12.27
CA TYR A 12 -18.73 2.28 -12.14
C TYR A 12 -18.84 2.92 -13.54
N PRO A 13 -19.90 2.59 -14.31
CA PRO A 13 -19.93 2.88 -15.73
C PRO A 13 -20.03 4.38 -16.04
N ASP A 14 -20.59 5.15 -15.11
CA ASP A 14 -20.85 6.58 -15.28
C ASP A 14 -19.88 7.51 -14.55
N VAL A 15 -18.90 6.95 -13.84
CA VAL A 15 -17.84 7.72 -13.17
C VAL A 15 -16.76 8.12 -14.18
N ASP A 16 -16.37 9.39 -14.16
CA ASP A 16 -15.27 9.91 -14.97
C ASP A 16 -14.24 10.60 -14.07
N LEU A 17 -13.30 9.82 -13.52
CA LEU A 17 -12.25 10.34 -12.65
C LEU A 17 -11.31 11.33 -13.36
N CYS A 18 -11.28 11.35 -14.70
CA CYS A 18 -10.48 12.33 -15.45
C CYS A 18 -11.14 13.71 -15.50
N GLN A 19 -12.48 13.76 -15.47
CA GLN A 19 -13.23 15.02 -15.47
C GLN A 19 -13.60 15.45 -14.05
N ASP A 20 -13.80 14.49 -13.16
CA ASP A 20 -14.19 14.73 -11.78
C ASP A 20 -13.46 13.74 -10.85
N PRO A 21 -12.20 14.04 -10.50
CA PRO A 21 -11.45 13.22 -9.56
C PRO A 21 -12.08 13.20 -8.15
N GLY A 22 -12.90 14.20 -7.81
CA GLY A 22 -13.59 14.30 -6.52
C GLY A 22 -14.71 13.27 -6.34
N ALA A 23 -15.11 12.56 -7.40
CA ALA A 23 -16.12 11.51 -7.34
C ALA A 23 -15.77 10.39 -6.34
N ILE A 24 -14.48 10.15 -6.10
CA ILE A 24 -14.00 9.17 -5.11
C ILE A 24 -14.37 9.52 -3.66
N CYS A 25 -14.59 10.81 -3.36
CA CYS A 25 -14.84 11.32 -2.02
C CYS A 25 -16.33 11.49 -1.67
N ARG A 26 -17.23 11.25 -2.63
CA ARG A 26 -18.67 11.49 -2.46
C ARG A 26 -19.42 10.20 -2.14
N ASP A 27 -20.61 10.36 -1.58
CA ASP A 27 -21.42 9.26 -1.07
C ASP A 27 -22.19 8.49 -2.17
N GLU A 28 -22.13 8.93 -3.44
CA GLU A 28 -22.81 8.23 -4.55
C GLU A 28 -22.28 6.80 -4.77
N HIS A 29 -20.99 6.59 -4.53
CA HIS A 29 -20.31 5.30 -4.59
C HIS A 29 -19.37 5.15 -3.38
N PRO A 30 -19.90 4.82 -2.19
CA PRO A 30 -19.13 4.85 -0.94
C PRO A 30 -17.97 3.84 -0.90
N ASP A 31 -18.02 2.82 -1.75
CA ASP A 31 -17.02 1.79 -1.97
C ASP A 31 -15.90 2.21 -2.93
N LEU A 32 -16.12 3.24 -3.77
CA LEU A 32 -15.18 3.67 -4.79
C LEU A 32 -13.80 4.04 -4.22
N LYS A 33 -13.75 4.67 -3.04
CA LYS A 33 -12.49 4.99 -2.34
C LYS A 33 -11.67 3.74 -2.00
N TRP A 34 -12.33 2.65 -1.62
CA TRP A 34 -11.66 1.39 -1.29
C TRP A 34 -11.17 0.69 -2.54
N ILE A 35 -12.00 0.64 -3.59
CA ILE A 35 -11.62 0.03 -4.87
C ILE A 35 -10.49 0.80 -5.54
N ALA A 36 -10.50 2.14 -5.50
CA ALA A 36 -9.41 2.95 -6.03
C ALA A 36 -8.10 2.71 -5.27
N GLY A 37 -8.14 2.63 -3.94
CA GLY A 37 -6.97 2.30 -3.12
C GLY A 37 -6.42 0.91 -3.41
N LEU A 38 -7.30 -0.10 -3.54
CA LEU A 38 -6.90 -1.46 -3.90
C LEU A 38 -6.31 -1.53 -5.31
N PHE A 39 -6.92 -0.84 -6.27
CA PHE A 39 -6.41 -0.78 -7.65
C PHE A 39 -5.03 -0.14 -7.70
N TYR A 40 -4.81 0.97 -6.99
CA TYR A 40 -3.49 1.56 -6.85
C TYR A 40 -2.47 0.56 -6.27
N TRP A 41 -2.85 -0.19 -5.23
CA TRP A 41 -1.98 -1.20 -4.64
C TRP A 41 -1.58 -2.29 -5.66
N LEU A 42 -2.56 -2.84 -6.38
CA LEU A 42 -2.35 -3.90 -7.36
C LEU A 42 -1.53 -3.46 -8.57
N GLU A 43 -1.66 -2.21 -9.00
CA GLU A 43 -1.02 -1.72 -10.23
C GLU A 43 0.32 -1.02 -9.98
N SER A 44 0.55 -0.48 -8.78
CA SER A 44 1.74 0.34 -8.49
C SER A 44 2.59 -0.18 -7.34
N VAL A 45 1.99 -0.78 -6.31
CA VAL A 45 2.73 -1.22 -5.11
C VAL A 45 3.16 -2.68 -5.20
N GLN A 46 2.21 -3.59 -5.40
CA GLN A 46 2.49 -5.03 -5.49
C GLN A 46 3.43 -5.44 -6.64
N PRO A 47 3.36 -4.85 -7.86
CA PRO A 47 4.26 -5.21 -8.94
C PRO A 47 5.61 -4.48 -8.86
N TYR A 48 5.89 -3.77 -7.76
CA TYR A 48 7.13 -3.02 -7.59
C TYR A 48 8.34 -3.96 -7.65
N ASP A 49 9.20 -3.70 -8.64
CA ASP A 49 10.47 -4.39 -8.87
C ASP A 49 11.47 -3.38 -9.44
N GLN A 50 12.25 -2.76 -8.57
CA GLN A 50 13.17 -1.66 -8.94
C GLN A 50 14.42 -1.68 -8.07
N ARG A 51 15.58 -1.46 -8.70
CA ARG A 51 16.91 -1.37 -8.04
C ARG A 51 17.20 -2.54 -7.09
N GLY A 52 16.73 -3.74 -7.44
CA GLY A 52 16.95 -4.96 -6.66
C GLY A 52 15.95 -5.18 -5.51
N ALA A 53 15.01 -4.26 -5.30
CA ALA A 53 13.92 -4.45 -4.35
C ALA A 53 12.64 -4.89 -5.07
N ASN A 54 12.11 -6.04 -4.66
CA ASN A 54 10.88 -6.63 -5.19
C ASN A 54 9.86 -6.78 -4.06
N TYR A 55 8.65 -6.24 -4.24
CA TYR A 55 7.62 -6.24 -3.20
C TYR A 55 7.22 -7.65 -2.75
N MET A 56 7.02 -8.58 -3.69
CA MET A 56 6.59 -9.94 -3.37
C MET A 56 7.69 -10.71 -2.63
N ALA A 57 8.95 -10.51 -3.02
CA ALA A 57 10.09 -11.09 -2.30
C ALA A 57 10.21 -10.54 -0.87
N ALA A 58 10.02 -9.23 -0.68
CA ALA A 58 10.02 -8.60 0.65
C ALA A 58 8.85 -9.10 1.52
N LEU A 59 7.64 -9.22 0.94
CA LEU A 59 6.48 -9.76 1.64
C LEU A 59 6.71 -11.21 2.07
N HIS A 60 7.14 -12.09 1.16
CA HIS A 60 7.43 -13.49 1.49
C HIS A 60 8.53 -13.56 2.55
N GLY A 61 9.61 -12.80 2.40
CA GLY A 61 10.70 -12.78 3.38
C GLY A 61 10.23 -12.38 4.78
N TRP A 62 9.37 -11.36 4.88
CA TRP A 62 8.81 -10.93 6.16
C TRP A 62 7.86 -11.98 6.77
N VAL A 63 6.99 -12.59 5.96
CA VAL A 63 6.08 -13.66 6.40
C VAL A 63 6.85 -14.91 6.85
N ASP A 64 7.79 -15.37 6.03
CA ASP A 64 8.59 -16.57 6.29
C ASP A 64 9.51 -16.39 7.52
N ALA A 65 9.90 -15.16 7.84
CA ALA A 65 10.60 -14.79 9.07
C ALA A 65 9.69 -14.68 10.31
N GLY A 66 8.41 -15.06 10.18
CA GLY A 66 7.43 -15.08 11.27
C GLY A 66 6.62 -13.80 11.44
N ALA A 67 6.57 -12.93 10.42
CA ALA A 67 5.74 -11.70 10.43
C ALA A 67 5.96 -10.83 11.69
N GLN A 68 7.20 -10.72 12.15
CA GLN A 68 7.54 -10.06 13.41
C GLN A 68 7.24 -8.56 13.35
N LEU A 69 6.34 -8.07 14.21
CA LEU A 69 5.92 -6.66 14.21
C LEU A 69 7.00 -5.67 14.66
N SER A 70 8.09 -6.16 15.26
CA SER A 70 9.30 -5.37 15.52
C SER A 70 10.15 -5.13 14.28
N ASP A 71 10.00 -5.98 13.25
CA ASP A 71 10.60 -5.77 11.94
C ASP A 71 9.70 -4.83 11.12
N THR A 72 10.18 -3.61 10.95
CA THR A 72 9.48 -2.56 10.20
C THR A 72 9.89 -2.50 8.73
N SER A 73 10.85 -3.33 8.29
CA SER A 73 11.43 -3.24 6.95
C SER A 73 10.39 -3.35 5.83
N PHE A 74 9.46 -4.30 5.94
CA PHE A 74 8.41 -4.51 4.93
C PHE A 74 7.41 -3.34 4.87
N ILE A 75 6.95 -2.85 6.04
CA ILE A 75 6.00 -1.74 6.09
C ILE A 75 6.67 -0.42 5.68
N ASP A 76 7.94 -0.22 5.99
CA ASP A 76 8.72 0.96 5.59
C ASP A 76 8.93 0.97 4.07
N MET A 77 9.32 -0.18 3.49
CA MET A 77 9.40 -0.34 2.03
C MET A 77 8.06 -0.01 1.36
N SER A 78 6.97 -0.60 1.85
CA SER A 78 5.63 -0.36 1.31
C SER A 78 5.23 1.12 1.45
N SER A 79 5.56 1.75 2.57
CA SER A 79 5.28 3.17 2.83
C SER A 79 6.05 4.10 1.90
N GLY A 80 7.32 3.79 1.62
CA GLY A 80 8.13 4.50 0.65
C GLY A 80 7.57 4.39 -0.77
N ILE A 81 7.15 3.20 -1.18
CA ILE A 81 6.50 3.00 -2.49
C ILE A 81 5.22 3.82 -2.59
N VAL A 82 4.37 3.77 -1.55
CA VAL A 82 3.09 4.49 -1.53
C VAL A 82 3.27 6.01 -1.55
N ASN A 83 4.17 6.56 -0.73
CA ASN A 83 4.28 8.01 -0.56
C ASN A 83 5.25 8.68 -1.54
N ARG A 84 6.30 7.96 -1.97
CA ARG A 84 7.41 8.51 -2.77
C ARG A 84 7.67 7.76 -4.07
N GLY A 85 6.93 6.67 -4.34
CA GLY A 85 7.18 5.81 -5.50
C GLY A 85 8.48 5.01 -5.39
N CYS A 86 9.05 4.87 -4.19
CA CYS A 86 10.42 4.42 -4.00
C CYS A 86 10.63 3.73 -2.64
N HIS A 87 11.18 2.52 -2.64
CA HIS A 87 11.24 1.65 -1.45
C HIS A 87 12.21 2.09 -0.34
N ASP A 88 13.21 2.89 -0.65
CA ASP A 88 14.28 3.32 0.29
C ASP A 88 14.29 4.84 0.46
N ALA A 89 13.12 5.47 0.31
CA ALA A 89 12.97 6.88 0.65
C ALA A 89 13.27 7.08 2.14
N PRO A 90 13.99 8.15 2.51
CA PRO A 90 14.38 8.36 3.90
C PRO A 90 13.14 8.58 4.79
N HIS A 91 13.26 8.31 6.07
CA HIS A 91 12.28 8.70 7.09
C HIS A 91 12.66 10.08 7.65
N GLU A 92 11.71 10.84 8.20
CA GLU A 92 11.92 12.23 8.66
C GLU A 92 13.10 12.38 9.63
N GLU A 93 13.38 11.35 10.44
CA GLU A 93 14.49 11.33 11.40
C GLU A 93 15.79 10.73 10.84
N SER A 94 15.77 10.17 9.63
CA SER A 94 16.96 9.58 9.01
C SER A 94 17.78 10.65 8.29
N HIS A 95 18.98 10.93 8.79
CA HIS A 95 19.98 11.78 8.10
C HIS A 95 20.76 11.02 7.00
N GLY A 96 20.12 9.99 6.42
CA GLY A 96 20.72 9.14 5.40
C GLY A 96 20.70 9.78 4.01
N PRO A 97 21.33 9.12 3.02
CA PRO A 97 21.13 9.49 1.62
C PRO A 97 19.64 9.39 1.25
N ASP A 98 19.22 10.20 0.29
CA ASP A 98 17.90 10.10 -0.36
C ASP A 98 18.06 9.56 -1.78
N PRO A 99 18.08 8.23 -1.99
CA PRO A 99 18.26 7.63 -3.30
C PRO A 99 17.09 7.93 -4.24
N CYS A 100 15.94 8.30 -3.68
CA CYS A 100 14.71 8.59 -4.41
C CYS A 100 14.65 10.03 -4.90
N GLY A 101 15.43 10.94 -4.28
CA GLY A 101 15.50 12.37 -4.63
C GLY A 101 14.20 13.15 -4.39
N ASN A 102 13.24 12.54 -3.69
CA ASN A 102 11.88 13.05 -3.54
C ASN A 102 11.55 13.37 -2.09
N GLY A 103 12.49 13.25 -1.14
CA GLY A 103 12.37 13.61 0.28
C GLY A 103 11.79 12.50 1.18
N HIS A 104 11.58 12.85 2.46
CA HIS A 104 11.20 11.92 3.53
C HIS A 104 9.78 11.39 3.45
N VAL A 105 9.57 10.09 3.64
CA VAL A 105 8.23 9.50 3.77
C VAL A 105 7.42 10.20 4.87
N ASP A 106 6.21 10.65 4.52
CA ASP A 106 5.30 11.31 5.46
C ASP A 106 4.57 10.31 6.36
N GLY A 107 4.52 10.63 7.66
CA GLY A 107 3.75 9.89 8.66
C GLY A 107 4.24 8.46 8.93
N VAL A 108 5.54 8.17 8.77
CA VAL A 108 6.14 6.83 8.94
C VAL A 108 5.70 6.14 10.23
N ASP A 109 5.77 6.83 11.37
CA ASP A 109 5.42 6.23 12.65
C ASP A 109 3.93 5.89 12.76
N SER A 110 3.08 6.72 12.20
CA SER A 110 1.64 6.43 12.12
C SER A 110 1.36 5.24 11.21
N ARG A 111 2.09 5.08 10.10
CA ARG A 111 1.97 3.93 9.19
C ARG A 111 2.38 2.63 9.88
N ARG A 112 3.50 2.63 10.61
CA ARG A 112 3.96 1.49 11.41
C ARG A 112 2.95 1.12 12.50
N ALA A 113 2.44 2.11 13.24
CA ALA A 113 1.45 1.89 14.29
C ALA A 113 0.13 1.32 13.74
N ASN A 114 -0.35 1.84 12.61
CA ASN A 114 -1.56 1.34 11.95
C ASN A 114 -1.37 -0.10 11.44
N PHE A 115 -0.23 -0.40 10.83
CA PHE A 115 0.09 -1.76 10.38
C PHE A 115 0.08 -2.75 11.54
N LYS A 116 0.74 -2.42 12.65
CA LYS A 116 0.70 -3.21 13.88
C LYS A 116 -0.72 -3.42 14.37
N THR A 117 -1.53 -2.35 14.42
CA THR A 117 -2.93 -2.43 14.86
C THR A 117 -3.75 -3.40 14.00
N THR A 118 -3.57 -3.38 12.68
CA THR A 118 -4.24 -4.30 11.76
C THR A 118 -3.80 -5.75 11.96
N MET A 119 -2.50 -5.99 12.10
CA MET A 119 -1.97 -7.35 12.33
C MET A 119 -2.42 -7.94 13.68
N ASP A 120 -2.46 -7.11 14.73
CA ASP A 120 -2.99 -7.50 16.03
C ASP A 120 -4.47 -7.90 15.91
N ALA A 121 -5.27 -7.14 15.15
CA ALA A 121 -6.69 -7.47 14.90
C ALA A 121 -6.88 -8.77 14.12
N PHE A 122 -6.04 -9.05 13.11
CA PHE A 122 -6.06 -10.33 12.39
C PHE A 122 -5.69 -11.51 13.29
N THR A 123 -4.71 -11.32 14.18
CA THR A 123 -4.33 -12.34 15.15
C THR A 123 -5.47 -12.62 16.14
N LEU A 124 -6.07 -11.56 16.70
CA LEU A 124 -7.19 -11.68 17.65
C LEU A 124 -8.44 -12.33 17.05
N SER A 125 -8.70 -12.09 15.76
CA SER A 125 -9.82 -12.71 15.05
C SER A 125 -9.55 -14.15 14.61
N GLY A 126 -8.33 -14.66 14.79
CA GLY A 126 -7.89 -15.95 14.27
C GLY A 126 -7.73 -15.99 12.74
N ALA A 127 -7.81 -14.84 12.07
CA ALA A 127 -7.52 -14.71 10.63
C ALA A 127 -6.03 -14.86 10.34
N TRP A 128 -5.18 -14.69 11.35
CA TRP A 128 -3.75 -14.97 11.32
C TRP A 128 -3.40 -15.89 12.50
N SER A 129 -2.75 -17.03 12.22
CA SER A 129 -2.21 -17.92 13.24
C SER A 129 -0.70 -18.06 13.06
N ASP A 130 0.05 -17.93 14.16
CA ASP A 130 1.50 -18.05 14.23
C ASP A 130 1.99 -19.51 14.09
N THR A 131 1.45 -20.24 13.11
CA THR A 131 1.72 -21.66 12.89
C THR A 131 2.77 -21.88 11.80
N SER A 132 3.75 -20.98 11.68
CA SER A 132 4.93 -21.27 10.86
C SER A 132 5.62 -22.51 11.43
N PRO A 133 5.89 -23.55 10.63
CA PRO A 133 6.66 -24.69 11.11
C PRO A 133 8.09 -24.24 11.47
N PRO A 134 8.71 -24.85 12.50
CA PRO A 134 10.08 -24.55 12.89
C PRO A 134 11.10 -24.87 11.79
#